data_AF-A0A494Y5Y4-F1
#
_entry.id   AF-A0A494Y5Y4-F1
#
_cell.length_a   1.000
_cell.length_b   1.000
_cell.length_c   1.000
_cell.angle_alpha   90.00
_cell.angle_beta   90.00
_cell.angle_gamma   90.00
#
_symmetry.space_group_name_H-M   'P 1'
#
loop_
_entity.id
_entity.type
_entity.pdbx_description
1 polymer ?
#
loop_
_entity_poly.entity_id
_entity_poly.type
_entity_poly.pdbx_seq_one_letter_code
_entity_poly.pdbx_strand_id
1 'polypeptide(L)'
;MTDSSPLATDDANAYRDRVRLPRQRGLNRFARHAFGLRPSCDRRCASRAPPRVNRRSAVDYASVDFRHGATMSTLPLIRPIHPIRPHDLLWMADARDLIVDAPAPAWVTSAWLVQAPVVVRREDTGDSERLPVGVRGMTRAERLAGYLPLSRVVRRVTPENVVEGSASILSTLDANLPCLQAFEQVRARLDGLGFAWGVTGSAGFALATGIRVLRDTSDLDVLIRIPSRPADDVLDACAHACADAPARIDAQIDTGFGGFALLEWRARRGRVLLKTARGPVLVEDPWRPARVEPAQTDAAHR
;
A
#
# COMPACT_ATOMS: atom_id res chain seq x y z
N MET A 1 -37.65 34.90 35.57
CA MET A 1 -36.41 34.51 36.26
C MET A 1 -35.94 33.20 35.66
N THR A 2 -34.82 33.26 34.93
CA THR A 2 -33.99 32.18 34.31
C THR A 2 -34.78 31.20 33.41
N ASP A 3 -34.94 31.37 32.09
CA ASP A 3 -34.01 31.58 30.97
C ASP A 3 -32.96 30.47 30.79
N SER A 4 -33.18 29.55 29.82
CA SER A 4 -32.19 28.96 28.92
C SER A 4 -32.83 27.94 27.97
N SER A 5 -32.76 28.28 26.68
CA SER A 5 -33.19 27.53 25.50
C SER A 5 -32.52 26.16 25.30
N PRO A 6 -33.11 25.27 24.48
CA PRO A 6 -32.47 24.04 24.00
C PRO A 6 -31.50 24.36 22.85
N LEU A 7 -30.23 23.95 22.97
CA LEU A 7 -29.26 24.04 21.88
C LEU A 7 -29.35 22.83 20.96
N ALA A 8 -29.51 23.14 19.68
CA ALA A 8 -29.56 22.24 18.54
C ALA A 8 -28.28 21.41 18.41
N THR A 9 -28.44 20.11 18.16
CA THR A 9 -27.40 19.25 17.59
C THR A 9 -27.66 19.11 16.10
N ASP A 10 -27.04 19.99 15.31
CA ASP A 10 -26.93 19.84 13.86
C ASP A 10 -25.60 20.49 13.46
N ASP A 11 -24.56 19.68 13.19
CA ASP A 11 -23.44 20.01 12.29
C ASP A 11 -22.33 18.92 12.29
N ALA A 12 -22.67 17.73 11.81
CA ALA A 12 -21.65 16.74 11.37
C ALA A 12 -21.98 16.07 10.02
N ASN A 13 -23.10 16.43 9.39
CA ASN A 13 -23.55 15.84 8.11
C ASN A 13 -23.32 16.73 6.87
N ALA A 14 -22.73 17.91 7.01
CA ALA A 14 -22.57 18.86 5.90
C ALA A 14 -21.38 18.60 4.94
N TYR A 15 -20.57 17.53 5.13
CA TYR A 15 -19.41 17.25 4.26
C TYR A 15 -19.64 16.13 3.22
N ARG A 16 -20.84 15.56 3.11
CA ARG A 16 -21.12 14.41 2.23
C ARG A 16 -21.86 14.70 0.92
N ASP A 17 -22.22 15.94 0.62
CA ASP A 17 -23.14 16.22 -0.50
C ASP A 17 -22.60 17.04 -1.69
N ARG A 18 -21.29 17.03 -1.96
CA ARG A 18 -20.76 17.62 -3.20
C ARG A 18 -19.73 16.75 -3.93
N VAL A 19 -20.12 15.55 -4.37
CA VAL A 19 -19.79 14.99 -5.70
C VAL A 19 -20.83 13.89 -6.02
N ARG A 20 -21.99 14.28 -6.57
CA ARG A 20 -22.92 13.34 -7.19
C ARG A 20 -22.45 13.07 -8.63
N LEU A 21 -21.84 11.92 -8.88
CA LEU A 21 -21.59 11.46 -10.25
C LEU A 21 -22.93 11.11 -10.92
N PRO A 22 -23.19 11.54 -12.18
CA PRO A 22 -24.44 11.25 -12.85
C PRO A 22 -24.57 9.75 -13.16
N ARG A 23 -25.73 9.19 -12.84
CA ARG A 23 -26.17 7.84 -13.23
C ARG A 23 -26.25 7.74 -14.76
N GLN A 24 -25.40 6.93 -15.39
CA GLN A 24 -25.58 6.59 -16.79
C GLN A 24 -26.75 5.62 -16.96
N ARG A 25 -27.85 6.13 -17.50
CA ARG A 25 -28.94 5.33 -18.07
C ARG A 25 -28.63 5.07 -19.54
N GLY A 26 -28.64 3.77 -19.87
CA GLY A 26 -28.77 3.11 -21.17
C GLY A 26 -28.62 3.89 -22.48
N LEU A 27 -27.64 3.45 -23.27
CA LEU A 27 -27.74 3.39 -24.73
C LEU A 27 -27.08 2.08 -25.21
N ASN A 28 -27.89 1.01 -25.23
CA ASN A 28 -27.60 -0.19 -26.02
C ASN A 28 -28.64 -0.24 -27.14
N ARG A 29 -28.23 0.11 -28.36
CA ARG A 29 -28.97 -0.22 -29.59
C ARG A 29 -28.05 -0.11 -30.80
N PHE A 30 -28.04 -1.19 -31.60
CA PHE A 30 -27.38 -1.40 -32.90
C PHE A 30 -25.85 -1.67 -32.80
N ALA A 31 -25.26 -2.76 -33.28
CA ALA A 31 -25.62 -3.60 -34.43
C ALA A 31 -25.32 -5.10 -34.18
N ARG A 32 -26.30 -5.94 -34.55
CA ARG A 32 -26.14 -7.39 -34.82
C ARG A 32 -26.60 -7.61 -36.26
N HIS A 33 -25.72 -8.16 -37.08
CA HIS A 33 -25.93 -9.02 -38.25
C HIS A 33 -24.58 -9.05 -38.98
N ALA A 34 -24.08 -10.14 -39.54
CA ALA A 34 -24.37 -11.56 -39.53
C ALA A 34 -23.17 -12.17 -40.29
N PHE A 35 -22.79 -13.40 -39.98
CA PHE A 35 -22.49 -14.47 -40.94
C PHE A 35 -21.77 -15.57 -40.17
N GLY A 36 -22.52 -16.63 -39.90
CA GLY A 36 -21.92 -17.91 -39.56
C GLY A 36 -21.28 -18.51 -40.81
N LEU A 37 -20.35 -19.44 -40.58
CA LEU A 37 -20.29 -20.76 -41.21
C LEU A 37 -19.09 -21.51 -40.59
N ARG A 38 -19.40 -22.60 -39.89
CA ARG A 38 -18.51 -23.77 -39.69
C ARG A 38 -18.95 -24.80 -40.75
N PRO A 39 -18.07 -25.68 -41.27
CA PRO A 39 -17.65 -26.86 -40.49
C PRO A 39 -16.22 -27.40 -40.72
N SER A 40 -15.91 -28.32 -39.81
CA SER A 40 -14.81 -29.27 -39.63
C SER A 40 -14.09 -29.86 -40.86
N CYS A 41 -12.81 -30.20 -40.70
CA CYS A 41 -12.31 -31.58 -40.87
C CYS A 41 -10.90 -31.78 -40.27
N ASP A 42 -10.68 -33.00 -39.77
CA ASP A 42 -9.50 -33.57 -39.14
C ASP A 42 -8.22 -33.64 -40.01
N ARG A 43 -7.04 -33.57 -39.37
CA ARG A 43 -6.09 -34.71 -39.22
C ARG A 43 -4.70 -34.26 -38.73
N ARG A 44 -4.29 -34.91 -37.63
CA ARG A 44 -2.94 -35.40 -37.24
C ARG A 44 -1.72 -34.95 -38.09
N CYS A 45 -0.72 -34.37 -37.42
CA CYS A 45 0.66 -34.86 -37.50
C CYS A 45 1.56 -34.34 -36.35
N ALA A 46 2.17 -35.31 -35.65
CA ALA A 46 3.53 -35.34 -35.12
C ALA A 46 4.04 -34.21 -34.18
N SER A 47 4.04 -34.54 -32.89
CA SER A 47 5.18 -34.48 -31.96
C SER A 47 6.46 -33.75 -32.41
N ARG A 48 6.76 -32.62 -31.77
CA ARG A 48 8.14 -32.17 -31.53
C ARG A 48 8.31 -31.81 -30.07
N ALA A 49 9.13 -32.60 -29.38
CA ALA A 49 9.57 -32.36 -28.01
C ALA A 49 10.53 -31.16 -27.95
N PRO A 50 10.52 -30.38 -26.84
CA PRO A 50 11.47 -29.29 -26.64
C PRO A 50 12.87 -29.83 -26.30
N PRO A 51 13.96 -29.12 -26.65
CA PRO A 51 15.30 -29.53 -26.29
C PRO A 51 15.53 -29.43 -24.78
N ARG A 52 16.14 -30.48 -24.22
CA ARG A 52 16.57 -30.59 -22.83
C ARG A 52 17.61 -29.52 -22.49
N VAL A 53 17.30 -28.64 -21.55
CA VAL A 53 18.31 -27.79 -20.90
C VAL A 53 18.89 -28.55 -19.71
N ASN A 54 20.21 -28.68 -19.74
CA ASN A 54 21.02 -29.48 -18.85
C ASN A 54 21.08 -28.83 -17.46
N ARG A 55 20.62 -29.54 -16.42
CA ARG A 55 20.91 -29.23 -15.01
C ARG A 55 22.35 -29.65 -14.74
N ARG A 56 23.24 -28.70 -14.48
CA ARG A 56 24.51 -28.91 -13.74
C ARG A 56 25.20 -27.58 -13.47
N SER A 57 25.12 -27.12 -12.23
CA SER A 57 26.24 -26.56 -11.46
C SER A 57 25.69 -26.13 -10.11
N ALA A 58 25.58 -27.12 -9.22
CA ALA A 58 25.68 -26.88 -7.79
C ALA A 58 27.11 -26.38 -7.55
N VAL A 59 27.25 -25.21 -6.93
CA VAL A 59 28.56 -24.70 -6.52
C VAL A 59 28.75 -25.14 -5.08
N ASP A 60 29.62 -26.13 -4.93
CA ASP A 60 30.15 -26.60 -3.65
C ASP A 60 30.86 -25.45 -2.93
N TYR A 61 30.40 -25.11 -1.72
CA TYR A 61 31.17 -24.30 -0.80
C TYR A 61 32.17 -25.22 -0.08
N ALA A 62 33.40 -25.23 -0.59
CA ALA A 62 34.52 -25.90 0.06
C ALA A 62 34.78 -25.28 1.45
N SER A 63 34.90 -26.16 2.42
CA SER A 63 35.38 -25.97 3.78
C SER A 63 36.73 -25.26 3.82
N VAL A 64 36.84 -24.21 4.64
CA VAL A 64 38.12 -23.67 5.10
C VAL A 64 38.15 -23.76 6.62
N ASP A 65 38.91 -24.74 7.10
CA ASP A 65 39.37 -24.82 8.49
C ASP A 65 40.37 -23.68 8.75
N PHE A 66 40.13 -22.88 9.78
CA PHE A 66 41.18 -22.10 10.42
C PHE A 66 41.01 -22.11 11.94
N ARG A 67 41.92 -22.84 12.60
CA ARG A 67 42.13 -22.76 14.05
C ARG A 67 43.01 -21.56 14.34
N HIS A 68 42.53 -20.64 15.18
CA HIS A 68 43.16 -20.10 16.40
C HIS A 68 42.44 -18.79 16.80
N GLY A 69 42.23 -18.64 18.10
CA GLY A 69 41.22 -17.75 18.67
C GLY A 69 41.60 -16.28 18.77
N ALA A 70 40.57 -15.44 18.77
CA ALA A 70 40.37 -14.36 19.74
C ALA A 70 38.96 -13.78 19.54
N THR A 71 38.30 -13.54 20.66
CA THR A 71 36.94 -13.01 20.82
C THR A 71 36.75 -11.64 20.19
N MET A 72 35.67 -11.45 19.43
CA MET A 72 34.80 -10.26 19.40
C MET A 72 33.57 -10.61 18.56
N SER A 73 32.43 -10.68 19.24
CA SER A 73 31.10 -10.95 18.67
C SER A 73 30.81 -9.97 17.54
N THR A 74 30.93 -10.42 16.30
CA THR A 74 30.47 -9.67 15.13
C THR A 74 28.96 -9.83 15.06
N LEU A 75 28.23 -8.90 15.69
CA LEU A 75 26.80 -8.74 15.41
C LEU A 75 26.66 -8.53 13.90
N PRO A 76 25.69 -9.18 13.23
CA PRO A 76 25.54 -9.05 11.79
C PRO A 76 25.32 -7.58 11.46
N LEU A 77 26.13 -7.10 10.51
CA LEU A 77 26.04 -5.78 9.91
C LEU A 77 24.57 -5.47 9.61
N ILE A 78 23.97 -4.56 10.37
CA ILE A 78 22.65 -4.01 10.07
C ILE A 78 22.81 -3.39 8.68
N ARG A 79 22.28 -4.07 7.65
CA ARG A 79 22.15 -3.49 6.31
C ARG A 79 21.57 -2.09 6.50
N PRO A 80 22.08 -1.04 5.83
CA PRO A 80 21.55 0.30 6.01
C PRO A 80 20.05 0.24 5.77
N ILE A 81 19.29 0.37 6.85
CA ILE A 81 17.84 0.31 6.83
C ILE A 81 17.47 1.52 6.00
N HIS A 82 16.99 1.32 4.77
CA HIS A 82 16.31 2.38 4.03
C HIS A 82 15.37 3.06 5.03
N PRO A 83 15.29 4.39 5.11
CA PRO A 83 14.50 5.04 6.16
C PRO A 83 13.09 4.44 6.20
N ILE A 84 12.54 4.23 7.40
CA ILE A 84 11.17 3.74 7.58
C ILE A 84 10.23 4.70 6.83
N ARG A 85 9.34 4.15 5.99
CA ARG A 85 8.49 4.92 5.10
C ARG A 85 7.02 4.72 5.45
N PRO A 86 6.14 5.68 5.11
CA PRO A 86 4.71 5.46 5.15
C PRO A 86 4.32 4.15 4.47
N HIS A 87 3.33 3.46 5.03
CA HIS A 87 2.82 2.15 4.64
C HIS A 87 3.69 0.94 5.02
N ASP A 88 4.88 1.13 5.59
CA ASP A 88 5.62 0.02 6.18
C ASP A 88 4.85 -0.60 7.35
N LEU A 89 4.93 -1.91 7.48
CA LEU A 89 4.40 -2.67 8.60
C LEU A 89 5.51 -2.91 9.61
N LEU A 90 5.26 -2.55 10.87
CA LEU A 90 6.22 -2.65 11.96
C LEU A 90 5.68 -3.55 13.07
N TRP A 91 6.53 -4.42 13.59
CA TRP A 91 6.27 -5.13 14.84
C TRP A 91 7.08 -4.46 15.94
N MET A 92 6.46 -4.34 17.11
CA MET A 92 7.06 -3.77 18.32
C MET A 92 7.51 -4.88 19.28
N ALA A 93 8.47 -4.55 20.15
CA ALA A 93 9.00 -5.50 21.12
C ALA A 93 7.96 -5.88 22.18
N ASP A 94 7.21 -4.89 22.68
CA ASP A 94 6.18 -5.05 23.70
C ASP A 94 4.94 -4.22 23.34
N ALA A 95 3.74 -4.72 23.64
CA ALA A 95 2.49 -4.01 23.41
C ALA A 95 2.42 -2.64 24.14
N ARG A 96 3.18 -2.48 25.24
CA ARG A 96 3.30 -1.23 26.01
C ARG A 96 4.16 -0.18 25.33
N ASP A 97 4.91 -0.54 24.28
CA ASP A 97 5.72 0.40 23.51
C ASP A 97 4.87 1.31 22.61
N LEU A 98 3.59 0.96 22.37
CA LEU A 98 2.65 1.79 21.65
C LEU A 98 2.20 2.99 22.49
N ILE A 99 2.46 4.19 21.99
CA ILE A 99 2.06 5.45 22.60
C ILE A 99 0.80 5.96 21.91
N VAL A 100 -0.27 6.25 22.66
CA VAL A 100 -1.55 6.75 22.15
C VAL A 100 -1.99 7.97 22.96
N ASP A 101 -2.60 8.96 22.30
CA ASP A 101 -2.97 10.24 22.94
C ASP A 101 -4.29 10.16 23.74
N ALA A 102 -5.02 9.04 23.62
CA ALA A 102 -6.27 8.77 24.31
C ALA A 102 -6.29 7.31 24.80
N PRO A 103 -7.16 6.97 25.78
CA PRO A 103 -7.33 5.57 26.20
C PRO A 103 -7.59 4.67 25.01
N ALA A 104 -6.82 3.59 24.90
CA ALA A 104 -6.96 2.64 23.80
C ALA A 104 -8.35 1.98 23.85
N PRO A 105 -9.07 1.85 22.72
CA PRO A 105 -10.33 1.13 22.68
C PRO A 105 -10.16 -0.34 23.10
N ALA A 106 -11.23 -0.97 23.60
CA ALA A 106 -11.20 -2.33 24.14
C ALA A 106 -10.69 -3.42 23.17
N TRP A 107 -10.79 -3.19 21.85
CA TRP A 107 -10.29 -4.13 20.84
C TRP A 107 -8.76 -4.08 20.69
N VAL A 108 -8.09 -3.02 21.16
CA VAL A 108 -6.63 -2.88 21.16
C VAL A 108 -6.07 -3.57 22.40
N THR A 109 -5.99 -4.89 22.33
CA THR A 109 -5.46 -5.72 23.42
C THR A 109 -3.97 -6.00 23.24
N SER A 110 -3.27 -6.32 24.32
CA SER A 110 -1.87 -6.78 24.24
C SER A 110 -1.72 -8.02 23.37
N ALA A 111 -2.68 -8.96 23.42
CA ALA A 111 -2.70 -10.12 22.54
C ALA A 111 -2.76 -9.73 21.05
N TRP A 112 -3.58 -8.72 20.71
CA TRP A 112 -3.65 -8.19 19.35
C TRP A 112 -2.34 -7.51 18.92
N LEU A 113 -1.76 -6.68 19.78
CA LEU A 113 -0.52 -5.94 19.47
C LEU A 113 0.72 -6.83 19.35
N VAL A 114 0.71 -8.01 19.97
CA VAL A 114 1.78 -9.02 19.81
C VAL A 114 1.72 -9.71 18.44
N GLN A 115 0.52 -9.96 17.91
CA GLN A 115 0.36 -10.68 16.64
C GLN A 115 0.34 -9.75 15.41
N ALA A 116 -0.26 -8.57 15.55
CA ALA A 116 -0.54 -7.68 14.42
C ALA A 116 0.52 -6.57 14.32
N PRO A 117 1.03 -6.28 13.12
CA PRO A 117 1.87 -5.11 12.92
C PRO A 117 1.06 -3.83 13.07
N VAL A 118 1.76 -2.75 13.41
CA VAL A 118 1.26 -1.38 13.20
C VAL A 118 1.73 -0.87 11.83
N VAL A 119 0.97 0.04 11.24
CA VAL A 119 1.26 0.60 9.91
C VAL A 119 1.81 2.00 10.06
N VAL A 120 2.95 2.31 9.45
CA VAL A 120 3.52 3.67 9.45
C VAL A 120 2.57 4.61 8.71
N ARG A 121 2.15 5.67 9.40
CA ARG A 121 1.32 6.75 8.85
C ARG A 121 2.21 7.81 8.22
N ARG A 122 1.65 8.59 7.31
CA ARG A 122 2.32 9.75 6.73
C ARG A 122 2.02 10.97 7.60
N GLU A 123 2.95 11.31 8.48
CA GLU A 123 2.84 12.43 9.41
C GLU A 123 4.25 12.92 9.74
N ASP A 124 4.45 14.23 9.84
CA ASP A 124 5.68 14.83 10.32
C ASP A 124 5.55 15.07 11.83
N THR A 125 6.26 14.27 12.62
CA THR A 125 6.24 14.35 14.09
C THR A 125 7.20 15.39 14.64
N GLY A 126 8.10 15.95 13.80
CA GLY A 126 9.22 16.76 14.26
C GLY A 126 10.30 16.00 15.04
N ASP A 127 10.15 14.68 15.19
CA ASP A 127 11.05 13.82 15.97
C ASP A 127 11.32 12.51 15.20
N SER A 128 12.55 12.34 14.73
CA SER A 128 12.97 11.18 13.94
C SER A 128 12.93 9.86 14.71
N GLU A 129 12.96 9.91 16.05
CA GLU A 129 12.88 8.72 16.90
C GLU A 129 11.43 8.34 17.20
N ARG A 130 10.44 9.17 16.83
CA ARG A 130 9.01 8.94 17.07
C ARG A 130 8.29 8.67 15.76
N LEU A 131 7.99 7.40 15.50
CA LEU A 131 7.31 6.96 14.29
C LEU A 131 5.79 7.11 14.44
N PRO A 132 5.10 7.85 13.55
CA PRO A 132 3.64 7.88 13.54
C PRO A 132 3.12 6.56 12.98
N VAL A 133 2.29 5.86 13.76
CA VAL A 133 1.77 4.54 13.39
C VAL A 133 0.25 4.45 13.56
N GLY A 134 -0.35 3.47 12.89
CA GLY A 134 -1.76 3.14 13.00
C GLY A 134 -1.94 1.68 13.36
N VAL A 135 -2.72 1.42 14.41
CA VAL A 135 -3.22 0.08 14.73
C VAL A 135 -4.46 -0.16 13.91
N ARG A 136 -4.53 -1.33 13.29
CA ARG A 136 -5.72 -1.84 12.60
C ARG A 136 -6.28 -3.02 13.38
N GLY A 137 -7.60 -3.12 13.51
CA GLY A 137 -8.28 -4.30 14.03
C GLY A 137 -8.85 -5.22 12.94
N MET A 138 -9.78 -6.09 13.34
CA MET A 138 -10.47 -7.03 12.47
C MET A 138 -11.50 -6.35 11.57
N THR A 139 -12.10 -5.25 12.03
CA THR A 139 -13.08 -4.48 11.26
C THR A 139 -12.49 -3.27 10.57
N ARG A 140 -13.17 -2.74 9.55
CA ARG A 140 -12.76 -1.52 8.85
C ARG A 140 -12.77 -0.29 9.78
N ALA A 141 -13.65 -0.29 10.77
CA ALA A 141 -13.83 0.80 11.73
C ALA A 141 -12.79 0.78 12.86
N GLU A 142 -12.19 -0.38 13.14
CA GLU A 142 -11.15 -0.54 14.16
C GLU A 142 -9.82 0.03 13.65
N ARG A 143 -9.62 1.31 13.90
CA ARG A 143 -8.39 2.04 13.61
C ARG A 143 -8.05 2.94 14.79
N LEU A 144 -6.81 2.86 15.24
CA LEU A 144 -6.29 3.73 16.30
C LEU A 144 -4.98 4.36 15.80
N ALA A 145 -4.89 5.68 15.87
CA ALA A 145 -3.64 6.38 15.65
C ALA A 145 -2.79 6.34 16.92
N GLY A 146 -1.48 6.19 16.75
CA GLY A 146 -0.51 6.24 17.83
C GLY A 146 0.89 6.50 17.29
N TYR A 147 1.87 6.23 18.14
CA TYR A 147 3.28 6.44 17.88
C TYR A 147 4.11 5.30 18.47
N LEU A 148 5.24 5.03 17.84
CA LEU A 148 6.17 3.98 18.26
C LEU A 148 7.59 4.54 18.26
N PRO A 149 8.37 4.40 19.35
CA PRO A 149 9.77 4.76 19.33
C PRO A 149 10.54 3.88 18.34
N LEU A 150 11.43 4.47 17.54
CA LEU A 150 12.22 3.77 16.54
C LEU A 150 13.02 2.60 17.15
N SER A 151 13.56 2.81 18.36
CA SER A 151 14.31 1.81 19.13
C SER A 151 13.48 0.59 19.57
N ARG A 152 12.15 0.63 19.48
CA ARG A 152 11.25 -0.46 19.86
C ARG A 152 10.76 -1.29 18.67
N VAL A 153 11.17 -0.94 17.45
CA VAL A 153 10.85 -1.71 16.25
C VAL A 153 11.73 -2.97 16.20
N VAL A 154 11.10 -4.15 16.21
CA VAL A 154 11.82 -5.44 16.15
C VAL A 154 11.76 -6.10 14.78
N ARG A 155 10.79 -5.72 13.94
CA ARG A 155 10.66 -6.20 12.58
C ARG A 155 9.97 -5.16 11.72
N ARG A 156 10.39 -5.09 10.46
CA ARG A 156 9.78 -4.29 9.41
C ARG A 156 9.47 -5.15 8.20
N VAL A 157 8.34 -4.89 7.56
CA VAL A 157 7.97 -5.41 6.24
C VAL A 157 7.49 -4.22 5.41
N THR A 158 8.16 -3.94 4.30
CA THR A 158 7.72 -2.88 3.37
C THR A 158 6.60 -3.39 2.45
N PRO A 159 5.82 -2.51 1.81
CA PRO A 159 4.84 -2.91 0.80
C PRO A 159 5.42 -3.81 -0.30
N GLU A 160 6.65 -3.56 -0.73
CA GLU A 160 7.37 -4.34 -1.74
C GLU A 160 7.69 -5.75 -1.21
N ASN A 161 8.18 -5.87 0.03
CA ASN A 161 8.43 -7.18 0.63
C ASN A 161 7.16 -8.01 0.81
N VAL A 162 5.99 -7.37 0.97
CA VAL A 162 4.70 -8.10 0.98
C VAL A 162 4.48 -8.80 -0.36
N VAL A 163 4.77 -8.14 -1.48
CA VAL A 163 4.63 -8.74 -2.81
C VAL A 163 5.61 -9.89 -2.98
N GLU A 164 6.90 -9.65 -2.70
CA GLU A 164 7.98 -10.64 -2.81
C GLU A 164 7.74 -11.89 -1.96
N GLY A 165 7.22 -11.71 -0.73
CA GLY A 165 6.96 -12.78 0.24
C GLY A 165 5.54 -13.37 0.22
N SER A 166 4.67 -12.90 -0.68
CA SER A 166 3.23 -13.23 -0.65
C SER A 166 2.91 -14.70 -0.89
N ALA A 167 3.75 -15.43 -1.63
CA ALA A 167 3.42 -16.76 -2.16
C ALA A 167 2.99 -17.77 -1.08
N SER A 168 3.71 -17.83 0.05
CA SER A 168 3.35 -18.76 1.14
C SER A 168 2.05 -18.37 1.82
N ILE A 169 1.81 -17.07 2.03
CA ILE A 169 0.62 -16.58 2.74
C ILE A 169 -0.62 -16.66 1.86
N LEU A 170 -0.50 -16.41 0.55
CA LEU A 170 -1.59 -16.53 -0.41
C LEU A 170 -2.27 -17.90 -0.34
N SER A 171 -1.49 -18.99 -0.16
CA SER A 171 -2.02 -20.35 -0.04
C SER A 171 -2.92 -20.59 1.18
N THR A 172 -2.86 -19.69 2.17
CA THR A 172 -3.64 -19.76 3.42
C THR A 172 -4.92 -18.91 3.40
N LEU A 173 -5.02 -18.02 2.41
CA LEU A 173 -6.13 -17.11 2.19
C LEU A 173 -7.10 -17.67 1.15
N ASP A 174 -8.33 -17.14 1.13
CA ASP A 174 -9.32 -17.55 0.13
C ASP A 174 -9.01 -16.90 -1.23
N ALA A 175 -8.50 -17.70 -2.16
CA ALA A 175 -8.15 -17.27 -3.52
C ALA A 175 -9.36 -16.77 -4.33
N ASN A 176 -10.60 -17.00 -3.88
CA ASN A 176 -11.79 -16.48 -4.54
C ASN A 176 -12.08 -15.01 -4.20
N LEU A 177 -11.35 -14.42 -3.24
CA LEU A 177 -11.53 -13.02 -2.89
C LEU A 177 -11.14 -12.12 -4.07
N PRO A 178 -12.03 -11.21 -4.54
CA PRO A 178 -11.76 -10.37 -5.71
C PRO A 178 -10.49 -9.53 -5.59
N CYS A 179 -10.16 -9.05 -4.39
CA CYS A 179 -8.93 -8.27 -4.14
C CYS A 179 -7.64 -9.10 -4.31
N LEU A 180 -7.66 -10.40 -4.02
CA LEU A 180 -6.51 -11.28 -4.22
C LEU A 180 -6.35 -11.69 -5.69
N GLN A 181 -7.47 -11.87 -6.40
CA GLN A 181 -7.44 -12.06 -7.86
C GLN A 181 -6.91 -10.79 -8.56
N ALA A 182 -7.36 -9.61 -8.11
CA ALA A 182 -6.83 -8.33 -8.58
C ALA A 182 -5.33 -8.19 -8.28
N PHE A 183 -4.87 -8.65 -7.11
CA PHE A 183 -3.45 -8.62 -6.75
C PHE A 183 -2.60 -9.43 -7.74
N GLU A 184 -3.01 -10.66 -8.05
CA GLU A 184 -2.30 -11.52 -9.01
C GLU A 184 -2.27 -10.91 -10.42
N GLN A 185 -3.39 -10.31 -10.86
CA GLN A 185 -3.46 -9.60 -12.14
C GLN A 185 -2.54 -8.37 -12.19
N VAL A 186 -2.55 -7.55 -11.14
CA VAL A 186 -1.68 -6.36 -11.03
C VAL A 186 -0.22 -6.78 -11.01
N ARG A 187 0.13 -7.82 -10.25
CA ARG A 187 1.49 -8.35 -10.16
C ARG A 187 2.04 -8.75 -11.53
N ALA A 188 1.27 -9.53 -12.28
CA ALA A 188 1.65 -9.94 -13.63
C ALA A 188 1.90 -8.78 -14.61
N ARG A 189 1.31 -7.59 -14.34
CA ARG A 189 1.41 -6.41 -15.21
C ARG A 189 2.45 -5.40 -14.73
N LEU A 190 2.54 -5.15 -13.42
CA LEU A 190 3.45 -4.15 -12.85
C LEU A 190 4.90 -4.63 -12.74
N ASP A 191 5.14 -5.94 -12.53
CA ASP A 191 6.50 -6.48 -12.43
C ASP A 191 7.34 -6.18 -13.68
N GLY A 192 6.69 -6.15 -14.85
CA GLY A 192 7.34 -5.85 -16.13
C GLY A 192 7.69 -4.36 -16.34
N LEU A 193 7.19 -3.44 -15.52
CA LEU A 193 7.42 -2.00 -15.67
C LEU A 193 8.70 -1.50 -14.99
N GLY A 194 9.35 -2.34 -14.18
CA GLY A 194 10.64 -2.01 -13.55
C GLY A 194 10.59 -0.99 -12.41
N PHE A 195 9.39 -0.61 -11.93
CA PHE A 195 9.22 0.24 -10.75
C PHE A 195 9.09 -0.58 -9.48
N ALA A 196 9.64 -0.07 -8.38
CA ALA A 196 9.34 -0.61 -7.06
C ALA A 196 7.85 -0.36 -6.74
N TRP A 197 7.11 -1.43 -6.46
CA TRP A 197 5.69 -1.37 -6.15
C TRP A 197 5.35 -2.37 -5.06
N GLY A 198 4.25 -2.12 -4.36
CA GLY A 198 3.79 -2.95 -3.26
C GLY A 198 2.29 -2.86 -3.04
N VAL A 199 1.79 -3.72 -2.16
CA VAL A 199 0.41 -3.69 -1.70
C VAL A 199 0.32 -3.14 -0.29
N THR A 200 -0.70 -2.34 -0.03
CA THR A 200 -0.95 -1.73 1.29
C THR A 200 -2.37 -2.07 1.75
N GLY A 201 -2.88 -1.32 2.74
CA GLY A 201 -4.26 -1.50 3.20
C GLY A 201 -4.54 -2.88 3.78
N SER A 202 -5.77 -3.37 3.62
CA SER A 202 -6.17 -4.68 4.16
C SER A 202 -5.50 -5.85 3.45
N ALA A 203 -5.31 -5.76 2.14
CA ALA A 203 -4.66 -6.81 1.36
C ALA A 203 -3.19 -6.94 1.78
N GLY A 204 -2.45 -5.83 1.86
CA GLY A 204 -1.08 -5.84 2.34
C GLY A 204 -0.95 -6.35 3.78
N PHE A 205 -1.86 -5.95 4.67
CA PHE A 205 -1.91 -6.46 6.04
C PHE A 205 -2.14 -7.99 6.08
N ALA A 206 -3.14 -8.49 5.35
CA ALA A 206 -3.45 -9.92 5.30
C ALA A 206 -2.30 -10.74 4.69
N LEU A 207 -1.70 -10.25 3.60
CA LEU A 207 -0.57 -10.91 2.93
C LEU A 207 0.71 -10.91 3.76
N ALA A 208 0.91 -9.92 4.64
CA ALA A 208 2.06 -9.88 5.55
C ALA A 208 1.91 -10.77 6.79
N THR A 209 0.67 -11.07 7.20
CA THR A 209 0.37 -11.67 8.51
C THR A 209 -0.37 -13.00 8.46
N GLY A 210 -1.07 -13.29 7.37
CA GLY A 210 -2.04 -14.39 7.30
C GLY A 210 -3.36 -14.13 8.04
N ILE A 211 -3.52 -12.97 8.71
CA ILE A 211 -4.74 -12.65 9.45
C ILE A 211 -5.88 -12.36 8.47
N ARG A 212 -7.00 -13.09 8.63
CA ARG A 212 -8.16 -13.06 7.74
C ARG A 212 -9.06 -11.85 7.98
N VAL A 213 -8.58 -10.67 7.58
CA VAL A 213 -9.32 -9.39 7.67
C VAL A 213 -10.06 -9.00 6.38
N LEU A 214 -9.86 -9.78 5.30
CA LEU A 214 -10.42 -9.53 3.99
C LEU A 214 -11.89 -9.98 3.90
N ARG A 215 -12.64 -9.25 3.08
CA ARG A 215 -14.04 -9.47 2.71
C ARG A 215 -14.17 -9.43 1.19
N ASP A 216 -15.28 -9.97 0.67
CA ASP A 216 -15.68 -9.90 -0.75
C ASP A 216 -15.64 -8.49 -1.35
N THR A 217 -15.94 -7.48 -0.53
CA THR A 217 -16.03 -6.05 -0.86
C THR A 217 -14.72 -5.29 -0.61
N SER A 218 -13.64 -5.99 -0.29
CA SER A 218 -12.33 -5.33 -0.06
C SER A 218 -11.77 -4.78 -1.37
N ASP A 219 -11.23 -3.58 -1.28
CA ASP A 219 -10.40 -2.96 -2.30
C ASP A 219 -8.96 -3.53 -2.24
N LEU A 220 -8.21 -3.26 -3.30
CA LEU A 220 -6.77 -3.47 -3.36
C LEU A 220 -6.06 -2.12 -3.39
N ASP A 221 -5.37 -1.77 -2.31
CA ASP A 221 -4.50 -0.59 -2.27
C ASP A 221 -3.12 -0.92 -2.85
N VAL A 222 -2.72 -0.21 -3.91
CA VAL A 222 -1.43 -0.41 -4.60
C VAL A 222 -0.57 0.84 -4.41
N LEU A 223 0.70 0.65 -4.04
CA LEU A 223 1.70 1.72 -3.95
C LEU A 223 2.75 1.52 -5.04
N ILE A 224 3.04 2.55 -5.83
CA ILE A 224 4.10 2.54 -6.85
C ILE A 224 5.06 3.69 -6.56
N ARG A 225 6.36 3.40 -6.43
CA ARG A 225 7.37 4.42 -6.14
C ARG A 225 7.97 4.98 -7.42
N ILE A 226 7.70 6.26 -7.66
CA ILE A 226 8.19 7.00 -8.82
C ILE A 226 8.77 8.33 -8.32
N PRO A 227 10.02 8.38 -7.83
CA PRO A 227 10.58 9.56 -7.16
C PRO A 227 10.95 10.71 -8.12
N SER A 228 10.93 10.48 -9.43
CA SER A 228 11.23 11.49 -10.45
C SER A 228 10.15 11.47 -11.52
N ARG A 229 9.78 12.65 -12.04
CA ARG A 229 8.70 12.79 -13.03
C ARG A 229 8.97 11.88 -14.22
N PRO A 230 8.15 10.84 -14.46
CA PRO A 230 8.33 10.00 -15.62
C PRO A 230 7.70 10.69 -16.84
N ALA A 231 7.92 10.11 -18.02
CA ALA A 231 7.07 10.42 -19.17
C ALA A 231 5.61 9.98 -18.90
N ASP A 232 4.65 10.56 -19.61
CA ASP A 232 3.22 10.31 -19.35
C ASP A 232 2.78 8.89 -19.69
N ASP A 233 3.40 8.28 -20.71
CA ASP A 233 3.18 6.88 -21.10
C ASP A 233 3.47 5.89 -19.97
N VAL A 234 4.41 6.18 -19.08
CA VAL A 234 4.68 5.37 -17.89
C VAL A 234 3.49 5.39 -16.93
N LEU A 235 2.90 6.56 -16.68
CA LEU A 235 1.73 6.66 -15.80
C LEU A 235 0.51 5.97 -16.43
N ASP A 236 0.42 6.00 -17.76
CA ASP A 236 -0.60 5.31 -18.53
C ASP A 236 -0.44 3.80 -18.42
N ALA A 237 0.79 3.30 -18.52
CA ALA A 237 1.10 1.89 -18.33
C ALA A 237 0.75 1.43 -16.91
N CYS A 238 1.09 2.22 -15.88
CA CYS A 238 0.70 1.94 -14.50
C CYS A 238 -0.83 1.93 -14.33
N ALA A 239 -1.55 2.89 -14.92
CA ALA A 239 -3.00 2.95 -14.84
C ALA A 239 -3.65 1.76 -15.55
N HIS A 240 -3.12 1.36 -16.70
CA HIS A 240 -3.56 0.19 -17.46
C HIS A 240 -3.29 -1.11 -16.69
N ALA A 241 -2.17 -1.21 -15.99
CA ALA A 241 -1.87 -2.35 -15.12
C ALA A 241 -2.94 -2.55 -14.03
N CYS A 242 -3.53 -1.45 -13.53
CA CYS A 242 -4.59 -1.45 -12.54
C CYS A 242 -6.02 -1.46 -13.13
N ALA A 243 -6.18 -1.53 -14.45
CA ALA A 243 -7.49 -1.53 -15.10
C ALA A 243 -8.12 -2.93 -15.18
N ASP A 244 -9.44 -2.97 -15.33
CA ASP A 244 -10.24 -4.19 -15.57
C ASP A 244 -9.99 -5.29 -14.53
N ALA A 245 -9.82 -4.91 -13.27
CA ALA A 245 -9.56 -5.84 -12.17
C ALA A 245 -10.88 -6.30 -11.52
N PRO A 246 -10.91 -7.53 -10.93
CA PRO A 246 -12.09 -8.06 -10.24
C PRO A 246 -12.53 -7.25 -9.01
N ALA A 247 -11.62 -6.47 -8.42
CA ALA A 247 -11.88 -5.56 -7.31
C ALA A 247 -11.51 -4.13 -7.67
N ARG A 248 -12.06 -3.16 -6.93
CA ARG A 248 -11.61 -1.78 -6.99
C ARG A 248 -10.13 -1.70 -6.59
N ILE A 249 -9.32 -1.05 -7.42
CA ILE A 249 -7.92 -0.77 -7.12
C ILE A 249 -7.75 0.71 -6.78
N ASP A 250 -7.23 0.97 -5.58
CA ASP A 250 -6.85 2.29 -5.13
C ASP A 250 -5.32 2.43 -5.29
N ALA A 251 -4.89 2.81 -6.51
CA ALA A 251 -3.47 2.95 -6.85
C ALA A 251 -2.92 4.34 -6.50
N GLN A 252 -1.81 4.37 -5.75
CA GLN A 252 -1.11 5.57 -5.33
C GLN A 252 0.31 5.61 -5.89
N ILE A 253 0.70 6.74 -6.47
CA ILE A 253 2.09 7.04 -6.81
C ILE A 253 2.74 7.75 -5.62
N ASP A 254 3.86 7.23 -5.12
CA ASP A 254 4.70 7.87 -4.13
C ASP A 254 5.89 8.56 -4.81
N THR A 255 5.95 9.89 -4.70
CA THR A 255 7.01 10.71 -5.30
C THR A 255 8.19 10.95 -4.36
N GLY A 256 8.12 10.44 -3.13
CA GLY A 256 9.06 10.78 -2.06
C GLY A 256 8.67 12.07 -1.31
N PHE A 257 7.98 13.01 -1.95
CA PHE A 257 7.41 14.18 -1.27
C PHE A 257 6.02 13.91 -0.68
N GLY A 258 5.30 12.97 -1.28
CA GLY A 258 3.90 12.72 -1.02
C GLY A 258 3.39 11.55 -1.84
N GLY A 259 2.19 11.09 -1.52
CA GLY A 259 1.49 10.12 -2.35
C GLY A 259 0.22 10.71 -2.97
N PHE A 260 -0.03 10.49 -4.25
CA PHE A 260 -1.25 10.94 -4.93
C PHE A 260 -1.96 9.78 -5.65
N ALA A 261 -3.28 9.88 -5.82
CA ALA A 261 -4.07 8.85 -6.49
C ALA A 261 -3.85 8.88 -8.01
N LEU A 262 -3.40 7.76 -8.59
CA LEU A 262 -3.04 7.67 -10.01
C LEU A 262 -4.22 7.95 -10.94
N LEU A 263 -5.38 7.38 -10.64
CA LEU A 263 -6.58 7.57 -11.45
C LEU A 263 -7.12 9.01 -11.36
N GLU A 264 -6.94 9.67 -10.21
CA GLU A 264 -7.31 11.07 -10.06
C GLU A 264 -6.41 11.97 -10.91
N TRP A 265 -5.10 11.74 -10.90
CA TRP A 265 -4.16 12.44 -11.77
C TRP A 265 -4.50 12.27 -13.25
N ARG A 266 -4.86 11.05 -13.67
CA ARG A 266 -5.29 10.77 -15.05
C ARG A 266 -6.60 11.48 -15.42
N ALA A 267 -7.53 11.59 -14.48
CA ALA A 267 -8.82 12.23 -14.69
C ALA A 267 -8.72 13.78 -14.70
N ARG A 268 -7.74 14.36 -14.00
CA ARG A 268 -7.59 15.81 -13.82
C ARG A 268 -6.44 16.36 -14.65
N ARG A 269 -6.74 17.30 -15.55
CA ARG A 269 -5.72 18.01 -16.35
C ARG A 269 -5.06 19.13 -15.53
N GLY A 270 -4.10 18.78 -14.68
CA GLY A 270 -3.11 19.73 -14.17
C GLY A 270 -3.17 20.05 -12.67
N ARG A 271 -4.00 19.39 -11.86
CA ARG A 271 -3.90 19.45 -10.38
C ARG A 271 -4.31 18.13 -9.73
N VAL A 272 -3.62 17.75 -8.66
CA VAL A 272 -3.93 16.56 -7.86
C VAL A 272 -3.68 16.81 -6.38
N LEU A 273 -4.45 16.13 -5.53
CA LEU A 273 -4.23 16.16 -4.10
C LEU A 273 -3.03 15.28 -3.71
N LEU A 274 -1.93 15.92 -3.33
CA LEU A 274 -0.73 15.25 -2.82
C LEU A 274 -0.85 15.08 -1.31
N LYS A 275 -0.90 13.83 -0.83
CA LYS A 275 -0.88 13.53 0.61
C LYS A 275 0.55 13.62 1.12
N THR A 276 0.89 14.71 1.82
CA THR A 276 2.21 14.93 2.41
C THR A 276 2.22 14.58 3.90
N ALA A 277 3.40 14.58 4.52
CA ALA A 277 3.55 14.40 5.97
C ALA A 277 2.96 15.55 6.80
N ARG A 278 2.87 16.76 6.21
CA ARG A 278 2.28 17.95 6.84
C ARG A 278 0.81 18.15 6.47
N GLY A 279 0.17 17.13 5.90
CA GLY A 279 -1.22 17.17 5.43
C GLY A 279 -1.37 17.20 3.91
N PRO A 280 -2.62 17.13 3.41
CA PRO A 280 -2.90 17.14 1.98
C PRO A 280 -2.71 18.53 1.37
N VAL A 281 -2.04 18.61 0.22
CA VAL A 281 -1.80 19.85 -0.54
C VAL A 281 -2.22 19.65 -1.99
N LEU A 282 -2.98 20.59 -2.55
CA LEU A 282 -3.32 20.57 -3.98
C LEU A 282 -2.15 21.15 -4.78
N VAL A 283 -1.58 20.38 -5.70
CA VAL A 283 -0.38 20.75 -6.47
C VAL A 283 -0.59 20.52 -7.96
N GLU A 284 0.12 21.30 -8.78
CA GLU A 284 0.15 21.11 -10.24
C GLU A 284 1.13 20.02 -10.66
N ASP A 285 2.31 19.98 -10.03
CA ASP A 285 3.33 18.95 -10.24
C ASP A 285 3.65 18.24 -8.90
N PRO A 286 3.21 16.98 -8.70
CA PRO A 286 3.47 16.24 -7.46
C PRO A 286 4.93 15.76 -7.30
N TRP A 287 5.76 15.90 -8.34
CA TRP A 287 7.22 15.67 -8.27
C TRP A 287 8.00 16.95 -7.98
N ARG A 288 7.34 18.11 -8.03
CA ARG A 288 7.91 19.41 -7.67
C ARG A 288 6.89 20.23 -6.88
N PRO A 289 6.45 19.74 -5.70
CA PRO A 289 5.56 20.54 -4.88
C PRO A 289 6.29 21.84 -4.52
N ALA A 290 5.70 22.98 -4.86
CA ALA A 290 6.21 24.28 -4.42
C ALA A 290 6.46 24.21 -2.91
N ARG A 291 7.60 24.75 -2.43
CA ARG A 291 7.90 24.77 -1.00
C ARG A 291 6.70 25.35 -0.27
N VAL A 292 6.00 24.53 0.52
CA VAL A 292 5.13 25.04 1.57
C VAL A 292 6.08 25.63 2.61
N GLU A 293 6.39 26.92 2.46
CA GLU A 293 7.11 27.67 3.48
C GLU A 293 6.31 27.53 4.78
N PRO A 294 6.96 27.12 5.89
CA PRO A 294 6.32 27.28 7.19
C PRO A 294 6.03 28.77 7.36
N ALA A 295 4.81 29.11 7.80
CA ALA A 295 4.46 30.48 8.11
C ALA A 295 5.57 31.08 8.98
N GLN A 296 6.24 32.11 8.47
CA GLN A 296 7.14 32.92 9.26
C GLN A 296 6.31 33.42 10.44
N THR A 297 6.64 32.95 11.63
CA THR A 297 6.21 33.63 12.84
C THR A 297 6.96 34.95 12.80
N ASP A 298 6.23 36.03 12.49
CA ASP A 298 6.72 37.40 12.66
C ASP A 298 7.00 37.60 14.15
N ALA A 299 8.21 37.24 14.56
CA ALA A 299 8.86 37.77 15.73
C ALA A 299 9.39 39.16 15.36
N ALA A 300 8.49 40.16 15.34
CA ALA A 300 8.82 41.56 15.57
C ALA A 300 7.56 42.45 15.49
N HIS A 301 7.07 42.93 16.64
CA HIS A 301 7.28 44.33 17.02
C HIS A 301 6.59 44.68 18.35
N ARG A 302 7.45 45.08 19.31
CA ARG A 302 7.25 45.99 20.45
C ARG A 302 6.30 45.58 21.57
#